data_AF-A0A2M7B653-F1
#
_entry.id   AF-A0A2M7B653-F1
#
_cell.length_a   1.000
_cell.length_b   1.000
_cell.length_c   1.000
_cell.angle_alpha   90.00
_cell.angle_beta   90.00
_cell.angle_gamma   90.00
#
_symmetry.space_group_name_H-M   'P 1'
#
loop_
_entity.id
_entity.type
_entity.pdbx_description
1 polymer ?
#
loop_
_entity_poly.entity_id
_entity_poly.type
_entity_poly.pdbx_seq_one_letter_code
_entity_poly.pdbx_strand_id
1 'polypeptide(L)'
;MRKIYLDYAATTYIDPRALQKMKPYLTKAYGNASSLYSLGREAKAAIEKSREDIAKILGASSGEIVFTGSGTESANLAIFGIARAYRDYGNHLIVSKIEHKAVLESAKKLEKEGFRVTYLNVDSQGIVKLNELKKALNKKTILVSIMYANNEIGTIQPISKIAEIISNFRKQSAKRKAQSVRDSRFAICDLPVLHTDACQAAGSLSLKIRELGVDLLTLNGSKIYGPKGVGCLYVNKDYKIEPLIVGGNQESGLRAGTENTALIAGFSEALKLAEKLKKRENRRLKTLRDYFIKKVLKIIPGSRLNGHT
;
A
#
# COMPACT_ATOMS: atom_id res chain seq x y z
N MET A 1 25.16 -29.52 1.16
CA MET A 1 24.87 -28.36 2.06
C MET A 1 23.41 -27.98 1.95
N ARG A 2 22.75 -27.65 3.06
CA ARG A 2 21.38 -27.10 3.07
C ARG A 2 21.41 -25.62 2.72
N LYS A 3 20.61 -25.18 1.74
CA LYS A 3 20.47 -23.77 1.38
C LYS A 3 19.62 -23.04 2.44
N ILE A 4 20.10 -21.90 2.93
CA ILE A 4 19.38 -21.03 3.86
C ILE A 4 19.11 -19.71 3.13
N TYR A 5 17.84 -19.27 3.10
CA TYR A 5 17.43 -18.03 2.44
C TYR A 5 16.95 -17.03 3.49
N LEU A 6 17.67 -15.93 3.66
CA LEU A 6 17.40 -14.88 4.66
C LEU A 6 17.10 -13.52 3.99
N ASP A 7 16.42 -13.55 2.84
CA ASP A 7 16.13 -12.35 2.03
C ASP A 7 14.63 -12.24 1.67
N TYR A 8 13.75 -12.49 2.65
CA TYR A 8 12.29 -12.41 2.47
C TYR A 8 11.78 -10.98 2.31
N ALA A 9 12.57 -9.96 2.71
CA ALA A 9 12.26 -8.57 2.42
C ALA A 9 12.30 -8.29 0.90
N ALA A 10 13.15 -8.98 0.13
CA ALA A 10 13.15 -8.91 -1.33
C ALA A 10 11.98 -9.67 -1.95
N THR A 11 11.84 -10.97 -1.63
CA THR A 11 10.68 -11.77 -2.05
C THR A 11 10.59 -13.09 -1.28
N THR A 12 9.39 -13.66 -1.23
CA THR A 12 9.13 -14.99 -0.68
C THR A 12 8.82 -16.01 -1.79
N TYR A 13 8.92 -17.30 -1.44
CA TYR A 13 8.28 -18.37 -2.22
C TYR A 13 6.75 -18.31 -2.06
N ILE A 14 6.00 -18.98 -2.95
CA ILE A 14 4.54 -19.04 -2.87
C ILE A 14 4.14 -20.12 -1.86
N ASP A 15 3.31 -19.80 -0.87
CA ASP A 15 2.77 -20.80 0.07
C ASP A 15 2.03 -21.90 -0.72
N PRO A 16 2.27 -23.19 -0.45
CA PRO A 16 1.61 -24.29 -1.18
C PRO A 16 0.08 -24.19 -1.17
N ARG A 17 -0.53 -23.63 -0.12
CA ARG A 17 -1.98 -23.43 -0.02
C ARG A 17 -2.46 -22.30 -0.94
N ALA A 18 -1.68 -21.22 -1.04
CA ALA A 18 -1.93 -20.15 -2.00
C ALA A 18 -1.80 -20.68 -3.44
N LEU A 19 -0.74 -21.45 -3.73
CA LEU A 19 -0.55 -22.10 -5.03
C LEU A 19 -1.73 -23.03 -5.37
N GLN A 20 -2.20 -23.82 -4.40
CA GLN A 20 -3.36 -24.70 -4.60
C GLN A 20 -4.62 -23.92 -4.95
N LYS A 21 -4.80 -22.71 -4.38
CA LYS A 21 -5.91 -21.82 -4.71
C LYS A 21 -5.82 -21.25 -6.14
N MET A 22 -4.60 -21.09 -6.67
CA MET A 22 -4.37 -20.57 -8.03
C MET A 22 -4.68 -21.61 -9.12
N LYS A 23 -4.33 -22.89 -8.88
CA LYS A 23 -4.35 -23.96 -9.91
C LYS A 23 -5.64 -24.09 -10.72
N PRO A 24 -6.86 -24.02 -10.13
CA PRO A 24 -8.09 -24.15 -10.90
C PRO A 24 -8.19 -23.12 -12.02
N TYR A 25 -7.81 -21.87 -11.75
CA TYR A 25 -7.89 -20.75 -12.69
C TYR A 25 -6.79 -20.75 -13.76
N LEU A 26 -5.79 -21.61 -13.62
CA LEU A 26 -4.75 -21.83 -14.62
C LEU A 26 -5.06 -23.00 -15.56
N THR A 27 -6.07 -23.83 -15.25
CA THR A 27 -6.28 -25.12 -15.92
C THR A 27 -7.72 -25.34 -16.35
N LYS A 28 -8.68 -25.18 -15.44
CA LYS A 28 -10.09 -25.52 -15.66
C LYS A 28 -11.00 -24.29 -15.72
N ALA A 29 -10.80 -23.33 -14.82
CA ALA A 29 -11.58 -22.10 -14.68
C ALA A 29 -10.84 -20.88 -15.27
N TYR A 30 -10.32 -21.02 -16.50
CA TYR A 30 -9.46 -20.03 -17.18
C TYR A 30 -10.24 -18.90 -17.88
N GLY A 31 -11.54 -18.80 -17.63
CA GLY A 31 -12.42 -17.84 -18.31
C GLY A 31 -12.03 -16.38 -18.06
N ASN A 32 -12.35 -15.51 -19.01
CA ASN A 32 -12.19 -14.07 -18.84
C ASN A 32 -13.35 -13.54 -17.97
N ALA A 33 -13.02 -12.90 -16.83
CA ALA A 33 -14.00 -12.37 -15.87
C ALA A 33 -14.94 -11.29 -16.44
N SER A 34 -14.58 -10.68 -17.58
CA SER A 34 -15.45 -9.76 -18.32
C SER A 34 -16.53 -10.48 -19.16
N SER A 35 -16.50 -11.81 -19.27
CA SER A 35 -17.44 -12.58 -20.10
C SER A 35 -18.69 -13.04 -19.35
N LEU A 36 -19.82 -13.14 -20.07
CA LEU A 36 -21.11 -13.50 -19.49
C LEU A 36 -21.35 -15.02 -19.35
N TYR A 37 -20.60 -15.87 -20.07
CA TYR A 37 -20.74 -17.33 -20.00
C TYR A 37 -20.20 -17.93 -18.69
N SER A 38 -20.51 -19.20 -18.42
CA SER A 38 -20.24 -19.87 -17.13
C SER A 38 -18.79 -19.72 -16.64
N LEU A 39 -17.80 -20.02 -17.49
CA LEU A 39 -16.37 -19.88 -17.15
C LEU A 39 -15.99 -18.43 -16.80
N GLY A 40 -16.56 -17.43 -17.49
CA GLY A 40 -16.34 -16.02 -17.18
C GLY A 40 -16.97 -15.61 -15.84
N ARG A 41 -18.18 -16.09 -15.55
CA ARG A 41 -18.84 -15.87 -14.25
C ARG A 41 -18.10 -16.53 -13.10
N GLU A 42 -17.53 -17.72 -13.30
CA GLU A 42 -16.71 -18.40 -12.29
C GLU A 42 -15.43 -17.61 -11.98
N ALA A 43 -14.73 -17.13 -13.01
CA ALA A 43 -13.56 -16.27 -12.83
C ALA A 43 -13.91 -14.95 -12.12
N LYS A 44 -15.02 -14.31 -12.52
CA LYS A 44 -15.51 -13.09 -11.87
C LYS A 44 -15.86 -13.32 -10.40
N ALA A 45 -16.54 -14.41 -10.07
CA ALA A 45 -16.86 -14.77 -8.70
C ALA A 45 -15.60 -14.98 -7.86
N ALA A 46 -14.52 -15.54 -8.43
CA ALA A 46 -13.25 -15.71 -7.73
C ALA A 46 -12.55 -14.38 -7.43
N ILE A 47 -12.58 -13.42 -8.38
CA ILE A 47 -12.04 -12.07 -8.17
C ILE A 47 -12.83 -11.34 -7.09
N GLU A 48 -14.17 -11.34 -7.16
CA GLU A 48 -15.01 -10.66 -6.18
C GLU A 48 -14.88 -11.28 -4.79
N LYS A 49 -14.84 -12.60 -4.68
CA LYS A 49 -14.55 -13.29 -3.40
C LYS A 49 -13.19 -12.88 -2.83
N SER A 50 -12.18 -12.73 -3.69
CA SER A 50 -10.84 -12.31 -3.30
C SER A 50 -10.83 -10.86 -2.82
N ARG A 51 -11.59 -9.99 -3.50
CA ARG A 51 -11.80 -8.58 -3.16
C ARG A 51 -12.45 -8.44 -1.79
N GLU A 52 -13.52 -9.18 -1.53
CA GLU A 52 -14.19 -9.23 -0.22
C GLU A 52 -13.27 -9.70 0.91
N ASP A 53 -12.48 -10.75 0.66
CA ASP A 53 -11.58 -11.32 1.67
C ASP A 53 -10.51 -10.29 2.08
N ILE A 54 -9.92 -9.59 1.10
CA ILE A 54 -8.95 -8.51 1.36
C ILE A 54 -9.63 -7.34 2.06
N ALA A 55 -10.79 -6.88 1.58
CA ALA A 55 -11.55 -5.80 2.19
C ALA A 55 -11.88 -6.08 3.67
N LYS A 56 -12.27 -7.32 4.00
CA LYS A 56 -12.51 -7.75 5.38
C LYS A 56 -11.26 -7.68 6.25
N ILE A 57 -10.09 -8.07 5.72
CA ILE A 57 -8.81 -7.96 6.44
C ILE A 57 -8.51 -6.48 6.73
N LEU A 58 -8.69 -5.61 5.74
CA LEU A 58 -8.48 -4.16 5.87
C LEU A 58 -9.56 -3.45 6.70
N GLY A 59 -10.75 -4.04 6.88
CA GLY A 59 -11.90 -3.36 7.48
C GLY A 59 -12.49 -2.29 6.55
N ALA A 60 -12.41 -2.52 5.25
CA ALA A 60 -12.92 -1.67 4.16
C ALA A 60 -14.11 -2.34 3.44
N SER A 61 -14.74 -1.63 2.51
CA SER A 61 -15.70 -2.18 1.55
C SER A 61 -14.99 -2.84 0.37
N SER A 62 -15.61 -3.84 -0.26
CA SER A 62 -15.03 -4.50 -1.44
C SER A 62 -14.78 -3.53 -2.59
N GLY A 63 -15.70 -2.59 -2.84
CA GLY A 63 -15.56 -1.55 -3.88
C GLY A 63 -14.39 -0.57 -3.67
N GLU A 64 -13.70 -0.64 -2.53
CA GLU A 64 -12.52 0.18 -2.23
C GLU A 64 -11.20 -0.54 -2.54
N ILE A 65 -11.24 -1.76 -3.10
CA ILE A 65 -10.05 -2.55 -3.42
C ILE A 65 -9.86 -2.58 -4.94
N VAL A 66 -8.68 -2.19 -5.40
CA VAL A 66 -8.25 -2.21 -6.81
C VAL A 66 -7.07 -3.17 -6.95
N PHE A 67 -7.20 -4.21 -7.77
CA PHE A 67 -6.11 -5.11 -8.10
C PHE A 67 -5.17 -4.51 -9.15
N THR A 68 -3.88 -4.73 -8.95
CA THR A 68 -2.80 -4.25 -9.83
C THR A 68 -1.80 -5.37 -10.10
N GLY A 69 -0.85 -5.16 -11.00
CA GLY A 69 0.21 -6.12 -11.31
C GLY A 69 1.37 -6.14 -10.29
N SER A 70 1.47 -5.18 -9.37
CA SER A 70 2.51 -5.19 -8.32
C SER A 70 2.30 -4.08 -7.29
N GLY A 71 3.04 -4.14 -6.18
CA GLY A 71 3.12 -2.99 -5.25
C GLY A 71 3.67 -1.71 -5.90
N THR A 72 4.54 -1.82 -6.91
CA THR A 72 5.03 -0.65 -7.65
C THR A 72 3.92 -0.01 -8.48
N GLU A 73 3.12 -0.83 -9.18
CA GLU A 73 1.97 -0.34 -9.94
C GLU A 73 0.92 0.31 -9.02
N SER A 74 0.63 -0.30 -7.87
CA SER A 74 -0.25 0.28 -6.84
C SER A 74 0.26 1.61 -6.31
N ALA A 75 1.54 1.70 -5.95
CA ALA A 75 2.12 2.95 -5.46
C ALA A 75 2.11 4.05 -6.54
N ASN A 76 2.42 3.69 -7.80
CA ASN A 76 2.34 4.61 -8.92
C ASN A 76 0.90 5.10 -9.13
N LEU A 77 -0.09 4.18 -9.12
CA LEU A 77 -1.49 4.54 -9.26
C LEU A 77 -1.92 5.50 -8.15
N ALA A 78 -1.56 5.22 -6.90
CA ALA A 78 -1.81 6.10 -5.77
C ALA A 78 -1.20 7.50 -5.99
N ILE A 79 0.08 7.58 -6.35
CA ILE A 79 0.82 8.84 -6.39
C ILE A 79 0.45 9.66 -7.62
N PHE A 80 0.59 9.10 -8.82
CA PHE A 80 0.25 9.79 -10.05
C PHE A 80 -1.26 10.04 -10.15
N GLY A 81 -2.07 9.06 -9.77
CA GLY A 81 -3.52 9.15 -9.87
C GLY A 81 -4.11 10.23 -8.97
N ILE A 82 -3.64 10.37 -7.72
CA ILE A 82 -4.05 11.49 -6.85
C ILE A 82 -3.47 12.80 -7.35
N ALA A 83 -2.18 12.85 -7.68
CA ALA A 83 -1.53 14.09 -8.07
C ALA A 83 -2.23 14.74 -9.27
N ARG A 84 -2.55 13.94 -10.29
CA ARG A 84 -3.21 14.41 -11.51
C ARG A 84 -4.69 14.71 -11.29
N ALA A 85 -5.44 13.83 -10.59
CA ALA A 85 -6.86 14.06 -10.29
C ALA A 85 -7.13 15.33 -9.46
N TYR A 86 -6.18 15.75 -8.62
CA TYR A 86 -6.33 16.91 -7.73
C TYR A 86 -5.44 18.10 -8.08
N ARG A 87 -4.85 18.14 -9.28
CA ARG A 87 -3.93 19.19 -9.71
C ARG A 87 -4.52 20.61 -9.62
N ASP A 88 -5.81 20.76 -9.88
CA ASP A 88 -6.50 22.05 -9.81
C ASP A 88 -6.66 22.57 -8.36
N TYR A 89 -6.61 21.66 -7.37
CA TYR A 89 -6.73 22.00 -5.96
C TYR A 89 -5.38 22.32 -5.32
N GLY A 90 -4.29 21.80 -5.86
CA GLY A 90 -2.94 22.03 -5.36
C GLY A 90 -1.88 21.29 -6.17
N ASN A 91 -0.62 21.64 -5.91
CA ASN A 91 0.52 21.11 -6.65
C ASN A 91 1.65 20.65 -5.73
N HIS A 92 1.37 20.39 -4.45
CA HIS A 92 2.39 20.02 -3.46
C HIS A 92 2.18 18.61 -2.92
N LEU A 93 3.24 17.79 -2.93
CA LEU A 93 3.28 16.47 -2.35
C LEU A 93 4.32 16.42 -1.22
N ILE A 94 4.07 15.58 -0.22
CA ILE A 94 5.02 15.29 0.84
C ILE A 94 5.32 13.79 0.84
N VAL A 95 6.60 13.42 0.74
CA VAL A 95 7.06 12.04 0.84
C VAL A 95 8.21 11.95 1.84
N SER A 96 8.55 10.77 2.35
CA SER A 96 9.77 10.61 3.15
C SER A 96 11.00 10.34 2.26
N LYS A 97 12.21 10.61 2.75
CA LYS A 97 13.46 10.26 2.04
C LYS A 97 13.75 8.76 2.02
N ILE A 98 13.07 7.98 2.87
CA ILE A 98 13.33 6.55 3.07
C ILE A 98 12.32 5.66 2.34
N GLU A 99 11.44 6.24 1.51
CA GLU A 99 10.46 5.47 0.75
C GLU A 99 11.13 4.50 -0.22
N HIS A 100 10.40 3.46 -0.61
CA HIS A 100 10.82 2.59 -1.71
C HIS A 100 10.95 3.40 -3.02
N LYS A 101 11.84 2.96 -3.93
CA LYS A 101 12.08 3.62 -5.22
C LYS A 101 10.80 3.85 -6.04
N ALA A 102 9.80 2.98 -5.94
CA ALA A 102 8.50 3.18 -6.60
C ALA A 102 7.85 4.53 -6.23
N VAL A 103 7.92 4.92 -4.95
CA VAL A 103 7.38 6.20 -4.46
C VAL A 103 8.33 7.35 -4.80
N LEU A 104 9.63 7.19 -4.54
CA LEU A 104 10.62 8.26 -4.78
C LEU A 104 10.72 8.65 -6.25
N GLU A 105 10.78 7.66 -7.17
CA GLU A 105 10.88 7.94 -8.60
C GLU A 105 9.57 8.49 -9.17
N SER A 106 8.41 8.08 -8.61
CA SER A 106 7.13 8.70 -8.95
C SER A 106 7.08 10.16 -8.53
N ALA A 107 7.55 10.49 -7.32
CA ALA A 107 7.63 11.85 -6.84
C ALA A 107 8.57 12.71 -7.72
N LYS A 108 9.78 12.22 -8.02
CA LYS A 108 10.73 12.88 -8.94
C LYS A 108 10.15 13.09 -10.34
N LYS A 109 9.37 12.14 -10.84
CA LYS A 109 8.68 12.29 -12.14
C LYS A 109 7.64 13.40 -12.07
N LEU A 110 6.86 13.48 -10.99
CA LEU A 110 5.88 14.55 -10.78
C LEU A 110 6.54 15.93 -10.63
N GLU A 111 7.75 16.02 -10.07
CA GLU A 111 8.51 17.28 -10.06
C GLU A 111 8.74 17.81 -11.49
N LYS A 112 9.10 16.92 -12.42
CA LYS A 112 9.24 17.25 -13.85
C LYS A 112 7.92 17.61 -14.53
N GLU A 113 6.79 17.20 -13.94
CA GLU A 113 5.44 17.57 -14.38
C GLU A 113 4.92 18.86 -13.68
N GLY A 114 5.78 19.59 -12.96
CA GLY A 114 5.45 20.88 -12.36
C GLY A 114 4.86 20.82 -10.95
N PHE A 115 4.87 19.64 -10.30
CA PHE A 115 4.55 19.53 -8.88
C PHE A 115 5.76 19.92 -8.02
N ARG A 116 5.49 20.40 -6.80
CA ARG A 116 6.51 20.57 -5.77
C ARG A 116 6.48 19.36 -4.84
N VAL A 117 7.64 18.80 -4.51
CA VAL A 117 7.74 17.69 -3.57
C VAL A 117 8.60 18.08 -2.38
N THR A 118 8.06 17.90 -1.18
CA THR A 118 8.86 17.94 0.07
C THR A 118 9.28 16.53 0.44
N TYR A 119 10.59 16.32 0.59
CA TYR A 119 11.16 15.06 1.06
C TYR A 119 11.54 15.16 2.54
N LEU A 120 10.71 14.59 3.43
CA LEU A 120 10.89 14.62 4.87
C LEU A 120 12.13 13.85 5.31
N ASN A 121 12.87 14.41 6.27
CA ASN A 121 13.96 13.70 6.93
C ASN A 121 13.43 12.73 7.99
N VAL A 122 14.29 11.81 8.37
CA VAL A 122 14.09 10.87 9.48
C VAL A 122 15.06 11.16 10.62
N ASP A 123 14.76 10.67 11.81
CA ASP A 123 15.71 10.63 12.92
C ASP A 123 16.72 9.47 12.79
N SER A 124 17.58 9.30 13.80
CA SER A 124 18.60 8.24 13.83
C SER A 124 18.02 6.82 13.90
N GLN A 125 16.73 6.65 14.18
CA GLN A 125 16.04 5.36 14.16
C GLN A 125 15.27 5.13 12.85
N GLY A 126 15.35 6.07 11.91
CA GLY A 126 14.63 6.03 10.65
C GLY A 126 13.17 6.45 10.74
N ILE A 127 12.72 7.06 11.85
CA ILE A 127 11.34 7.53 12.00
C ILE A 127 11.20 8.92 11.40
N VAL A 128 10.14 9.16 10.62
CA VAL A 128 9.89 10.48 10.02
C VAL A 128 9.71 11.57 11.08
N LYS A 129 10.36 12.72 10.88
CA LYS A 129 10.28 13.85 11.81
C LYS A 129 8.91 14.53 11.71
N LEU A 130 8.01 14.20 12.63
CA LEU A 130 6.63 14.73 12.65
C LEU A 130 6.55 16.27 12.70
N ASN A 131 7.53 16.94 13.30
CA ASN A 131 7.59 18.41 13.30
C ASN A 131 7.89 18.98 11.91
N GLU A 132 8.69 18.29 11.08
CA GLU A 132 8.92 18.67 9.68
C GLU A 132 7.64 18.48 8.86
N LEU A 133 6.91 17.37 9.08
CA LEU A 133 5.60 17.13 8.45
C LEU A 133 4.62 18.29 8.74
N LYS A 134 4.46 18.66 10.01
CA LYS A 134 3.56 19.77 10.42
C LYS A 134 3.91 21.09 9.73
N LYS A 135 5.20 21.39 9.55
CA LYS A 135 5.67 22.61 8.89
C LYS A 135 5.51 22.56 7.37
N ALA A 136 5.67 21.38 6.76
CA ALA A 136 5.57 21.18 5.32
C ALA A 136 4.12 21.25 4.82
N LEU A 137 3.15 20.83 5.65
CA LEU A 137 1.73 20.89 5.32
C LEU A 137 1.28 22.33 5.05
N ASN A 138 0.68 22.54 3.88
CA ASN A 138 0.17 23.84 3.45
C ASN A 138 -1.06 23.68 2.53
N LYS A 139 -1.74 24.79 2.22
CA LYS A 139 -3.01 24.82 1.45
C LYS A 139 -2.93 24.21 0.04
N LYS A 140 -1.73 24.05 -0.53
CA LYS A 140 -1.50 23.44 -1.85
C LYS A 140 -1.13 21.97 -1.76
N THR A 141 -1.06 21.40 -0.55
CA THR A 141 -0.71 19.99 -0.34
C THR A 141 -1.89 19.12 -0.71
N ILE A 142 -1.66 18.18 -1.63
CA ILE A 142 -2.69 17.27 -2.13
C ILE A 142 -2.46 15.82 -1.70
N LEU A 143 -1.20 15.43 -1.46
CA LEU A 143 -0.83 14.07 -1.09
C LEU A 143 0.30 14.07 -0.06
N VAL A 144 0.17 13.21 0.94
CA VAL A 144 1.24 12.77 1.83
C VAL A 144 1.40 11.27 1.63
N SER A 145 2.60 10.80 1.26
CA SER A 145 2.91 9.38 1.10
C SER A 145 4.04 8.97 2.03
N ILE A 146 3.73 8.12 3.01
CA ILE A 146 4.71 7.61 3.98
C ILE A 146 4.56 6.09 4.09
N MET A 147 5.62 5.34 3.79
CA MET A 147 5.64 3.89 3.93
C MET A 147 5.39 3.46 5.38
N TYR A 148 4.70 2.34 5.57
CA TYR A 148 4.35 1.87 6.90
C TYR A 148 5.54 1.20 7.61
N ALA A 149 6.30 0.38 6.89
CA ALA A 149 7.50 -0.26 7.41
C ALA A 149 8.60 -0.21 6.34
N ASN A 150 9.80 0.21 6.73
CA ASN A 150 10.92 0.32 5.80
C ASN A 150 11.45 -1.06 5.40
N ASN A 151 11.70 -1.27 4.11
CA ASN A 151 12.15 -2.56 3.57
C ASN A 151 13.62 -2.89 3.81
N GLU A 152 14.44 -1.92 4.22
CA GLU A 152 15.88 -2.12 4.44
C GLU A 152 16.18 -2.34 5.93
N ILE A 153 15.68 -1.44 6.79
CA ILE A 153 15.98 -1.46 8.22
C ILE A 153 14.81 -1.93 9.10
N GLY A 154 13.62 -2.14 8.54
CA GLY A 154 12.45 -2.65 9.27
C GLY A 154 11.75 -1.63 10.18
N THR A 155 12.25 -0.40 10.27
CA THR A 155 11.64 0.68 11.08
C THR A 155 10.18 0.88 10.70
N ILE A 156 9.31 0.84 11.71
CA ILE A 156 7.87 1.05 11.59
C ILE A 156 7.56 2.55 11.75
N GLN A 157 6.84 3.13 10.80
CA GLN A 157 6.41 4.53 10.85
C GLN A 157 5.12 4.68 11.68
N PRO A 158 4.95 5.81 12.42
CA PRO A 158 3.78 6.06 13.24
C PRO A 158 2.59 6.56 12.40
N ILE A 159 2.07 5.71 11.51
CA ILE A 159 1.04 6.09 10.52
C ILE A 159 -0.22 6.69 11.17
N SER A 160 -0.70 6.15 12.29
CA SER A 160 -1.87 6.70 12.99
C SER A 160 -1.65 8.12 13.52
N LYS A 161 -0.44 8.44 14.02
CA LYS A 161 -0.07 9.80 14.44
C LYS A 161 0.05 10.75 13.25
N ILE A 162 0.56 10.25 12.12
CA ILE A 162 0.63 11.01 10.87
C ILE A 162 -0.78 11.34 10.37
N ALA A 163 -1.70 10.36 10.40
CA ALA A 163 -3.10 10.55 10.08
C ALA A 163 -3.78 11.56 10.99
N GLU A 164 -3.50 11.54 12.30
CA GLU A 164 -4.02 12.54 13.25
C GLU A 164 -3.56 13.96 12.89
N ILE A 165 -2.27 14.15 12.59
CA ILE A 165 -1.71 15.44 12.16
C ILE A 165 -2.43 15.93 10.89
N ILE A 166 -2.61 15.05 9.90
CA ILE A 166 -3.29 15.37 8.65
C ILE A 166 -4.77 15.69 8.89
N SER A 167 -5.47 14.92 9.72
CA SER A 167 -6.87 15.16 10.09
C SER A 167 -7.05 16.53 10.76
N ASN A 168 -6.16 16.89 11.68
CA ASN A 168 -6.18 18.20 12.33
C ASN A 168 -5.94 19.34 11.32
N PHE A 169 -5.01 19.16 10.39
CA PHE A 169 -4.78 20.12 9.30
C PHE A 169 -5.99 20.29 8.38
N ARG A 170 -6.64 19.16 8.00
CA ARG A 170 -7.88 19.14 7.21
C ARG A 170 -8.99 19.95 7.87
N LYS A 171 -9.28 19.67 9.15
CA LYS A 171 -10.28 20.40 9.96
C LYS A 171 -10.03 21.90 10.03
N GLN A 172 -8.78 22.32 10.20
CA GLN A 172 -8.40 23.74 10.22
C GLN A 172 -8.57 24.41 8.85
N SER A 173 -8.35 23.66 7.77
CA SER A 173 -8.48 24.15 6.39
C SER A 173 -9.94 24.22 5.94
N ALA A 174 -10.79 23.27 6.36
CA ALA A 174 -12.22 23.23 6.04
C ALA A 174 -12.99 24.42 6.64
N LYS A 175 -12.69 24.83 7.88
CA LYS A 175 -13.26 26.03 8.52
C LYS A 175 -13.04 27.31 7.70
N ARG A 176 -11.99 27.37 6.88
CA ARG A 176 -11.69 28.52 6.01
C ARG A 176 -12.44 28.48 4.68
N LYS A 177 -12.87 27.31 4.19
CA LYS A 177 -13.61 27.13 2.93
C LYS A 177 -15.12 27.33 3.08
N ALA A 178 -15.68 27.00 4.24
CA ALA A 178 -17.11 27.17 4.53
C ALA A 178 -17.60 28.64 4.47
N GLN A 179 -16.68 29.60 4.39
CA GLN A 179 -16.97 31.02 4.28
C GLN A 179 -16.99 31.55 2.84
N SER A 180 -16.64 30.75 1.82
CA SER A 180 -16.36 31.32 0.48
C SER A 180 -16.98 30.66 -0.75
N VAL A 181 -17.58 29.45 -0.74
CA VAL A 181 -18.13 28.87 -2.00
C VAL A 181 -19.35 27.96 -1.76
N ARG A 182 -20.41 28.22 -2.53
CA ARG A 182 -21.73 27.52 -2.56
C ARG A 182 -21.88 26.49 -3.70
N ASP A 183 -20.82 26.19 -4.46
CA ASP A 183 -20.91 25.29 -5.61
C ASP A 183 -20.57 23.84 -5.27
N SER A 184 -21.64 23.09 -5.05
CA SER A 184 -21.72 21.65 -4.82
C SER A 184 -21.71 20.87 -6.13
N ARG A 185 -20.54 20.39 -6.57
CA ARG A 185 -20.48 19.21 -7.47
C ARG A 185 -19.45 18.15 -7.10
N PHE A 186 -18.61 18.42 -6.10
CA PHE A 186 -17.76 17.42 -5.44
C PHE A 186 -17.81 17.67 -3.93
N ALA A 187 -18.55 16.84 -3.20
CA ALA A 187 -18.63 16.94 -1.75
C ALA A 187 -17.25 16.68 -1.13
N ILE A 188 -16.55 17.77 -0.78
CA ILE A 188 -15.54 17.93 0.28
C ILE A 188 -14.67 16.69 0.53
N CYS A 189 -13.76 16.35 -0.40
CA CYS A 189 -12.59 15.52 -0.04
C CYS A 189 -11.63 16.40 0.76
N ASP A 190 -11.37 16.05 2.01
CA ASP A 190 -10.44 16.79 2.86
C ASP A 190 -8.98 16.51 2.43
N LEU A 191 -8.35 17.45 1.73
CA LEU A 191 -6.93 17.36 1.33
C LEU A 191 -5.97 17.77 2.48
N PRO A 192 -4.76 17.22 2.53
CA PRO A 192 -4.16 16.27 1.58
C PRO A 192 -4.57 14.83 1.85
N VAL A 193 -4.60 13.97 0.82
CA VAL A 193 -4.76 12.51 0.92
C VAL A 193 -3.56 11.88 1.63
N LEU A 194 -3.77 10.87 2.47
CA LEU A 194 -2.72 10.08 3.10
C LEU A 194 -2.63 8.70 2.43
N HIS A 195 -1.52 8.46 1.74
CA HIS A 195 -1.13 7.15 1.22
C HIS A 195 -0.08 6.50 2.12
N THR A 196 -0.19 5.19 2.31
CA THR A 196 0.87 4.38 2.91
C THR A 196 1.25 3.17 2.06
N ASP A 197 2.54 2.99 1.81
CA ASP A 197 3.08 1.73 1.30
C ASP A 197 3.18 0.71 2.44
N ALA A 198 2.28 -0.26 2.45
CA ALA A 198 2.20 -1.30 3.47
C ALA A 198 2.76 -2.66 2.98
N CYS A 199 3.53 -2.69 1.89
CA CYS A 199 4.06 -3.94 1.32
C CYS A 199 4.84 -4.79 2.33
N GLN A 200 5.63 -4.16 3.21
CA GLN A 200 6.41 -4.86 4.25
C GLN A 200 5.67 -4.99 5.58
N ALA A 201 4.54 -4.31 5.73
CA ALA A 201 3.72 -4.39 6.95
C ALA A 201 2.77 -5.58 6.92
N ALA A 202 2.34 -6.00 5.72
CA ALA A 202 1.40 -7.09 5.55
C ALA A 202 1.93 -8.41 6.13
N GLY A 203 1.13 -9.07 6.97
CA GLY A 203 1.53 -10.27 7.69
C GLY A 203 2.27 -10.03 9.02
N SER A 204 2.66 -8.79 9.32
CA SER A 204 3.34 -8.43 10.58
C SER A 204 2.64 -7.36 11.40
N LEU A 205 2.00 -6.38 10.78
CA LEU A 205 1.32 -5.27 11.46
C LEU A 205 -0.22 -5.33 11.26
N SER A 206 -0.96 -4.49 11.99
CA SER A 206 -2.38 -4.28 11.70
C SER A 206 -2.53 -3.51 10.39
N LEU A 207 -3.40 -3.99 9.50
CA LEU A 207 -3.74 -3.32 8.24
C LEU A 207 -5.12 -2.65 8.30
N LYS A 208 -5.72 -2.53 9.49
CA LYS A 208 -7.07 -1.98 9.64
C LYS A 208 -7.08 -0.50 9.29
N ILE A 209 -7.79 -0.13 8.22
CA ILE A 209 -7.79 1.24 7.70
C ILE A 209 -8.23 2.26 8.75
N ARG A 210 -9.26 1.94 9.54
CA ARG A 210 -9.75 2.81 10.63
C ARG A 210 -8.72 3.05 11.72
N GLU A 211 -7.91 2.04 12.05
CA GLU A 211 -6.83 2.17 13.05
C GLU A 211 -5.68 3.01 12.51
N LEU A 212 -5.39 2.90 11.21
CA LEU A 212 -4.32 3.63 10.53
C LEU A 212 -4.70 5.07 10.18
N GLY A 213 -5.97 5.33 9.86
CA GLY A 213 -6.46 6.64 9.41
C GLY A 213 -5.99 7.03 8.00
N VAL A 214 -5.62 6.05 7.17
CA VAL A 214 -5.13 6.26 5.80
C VAL A 214 -6.29 6.31 4.81
N ASP A 215 -6.09 7.03 3.69
CA ASP A 215 -7.07 7.07 2.60
C ASP A 215 -6.67 6.14 1.45
N LEU A 216 -5.37 5.85 1.31
CA LEU A 216 -4.83 4.91 0.33
C LEU A 216 -3.82 3.96 1.00
N LEU A 217 -3.83 2.68 0.61
CA LEU A 217 -2.88 1.69 1.13
C LEU A 217 -2.45 0.70 0.05
N THR A 218 -1.14 0.56 -0.15
CA THR A 218 -0.54 -0.33 -1.15
C THR A 218 -0.12 -1.68 -0.54
N LEU A 219 -0.43 -2.78 -1.24
CA LEU A 219 0.00 -4.15 -0.90
C LEU A 219 0.63 -4.86 -2.11
N ASN A 220 1.45 -5.88 -1.83
CA ASN A 220 2.14 -6.70 -2.83
C ASN A 220 2.15 -8.18 -2.42
N GLY A 221 1.70 -9.07 -3.30
CA GLY A 221 1.61 -10.51 -3.00
C GLY A 221 2.97 -11.17 -2.72
N SER A 222 4.02 -10.72 -3.41
CA SER A 222 5.36 -11.33 -3.32
C SER A 222 6.11 -11.11 -2.00
N LYS A 223 5.52 -10.34 -1.08
CA LYS A 223 6.05 -10.05 0.26
C LYS A 223 5.40 -10.89 1.37
N ILE A 224 4.34 -11.63 1.03
CA ILE A 224 3.48 -12.34 1.99
C ILE A 224 3.23 -13.79 1.61
N TYR A 225 4.21 -14.44 0.97
CA TYR A 225 4.09 -15.81 0.45
C TYR A 225 3.02 -15.97 -0.65
N GLY A 226 2.62 -14.87 -1.29
CA GLY A 226 1.77 -14.85 -2.47
C GLY A 226 2.61 -14.84 -3.76
N PRO A 227 1.93 -14.93 -4.92
CA PRO A 227 2.60 -14.86 -6.21
C PRO A 227 3.18 -13.47 -6.49
N LYS A 228 4.21 -13.45 -7.35
CA LYS A 228 4.71 -12.22 -8.01
C LYS A 228 3.74 -11.83 -9.12
N GLY A 229 3.76 -10.55 -9.53
CA GLY A 229 2.89 -10.06 -10.60
C GLY A 229 1.46 -9.73 -10.15
N VAL A 230 1.24 -9.56 -8.85
CA VAL A 230 -0.04 -9.06 -8.30
C VAL A 230 0.19 -8.19 -7.07
N GLY A 231 -0.58 -7.11 -7.00
CA GLY A 231 -0.72 -6.24 -5.84
C GLY A 231 -2.17 -5.78 -5.70
N CYS A 232 -2.42 -4.95 -4.69
CA CYS A 232 -3.66 -4.19 -4.65
C CYS A 232 -3.44 -2.82 -4.01
N LEU A 233 -4.28 -1.88 -4.42
CA LEU A 233 -4.42 -0.57 -3.81
C LEU A 233 -5.79 -0.50 -3.14
N TYR A 234 -5.81 -0.21 -1.84
CA TYR A 234 -6.99 0.30 -1.18
C TYR A 234 -7.18 1.77 -1.57
N VAL A 235 -8.39 2.14 -1.96
CA VAL A 235 -8.81 3.49 -2.29
C VAL A 235 -10.05 3.83 -1.48
N ASN A 236 -9.94 4.75 -0.52
CA ASN A 236 -11.10 5.27 0.18
C ASN A 236 -12.08 5.87 -0.85
N LYS A 237 -13.33 5.41 -0.80
CA LYS A 237 -14.42 5.78 -1.72
C LYS A 237 -14.64 7.30 -1.86
N ASP A 238 -14.23 8.07 -0.86
CA ASP A 238 -14.40 9.52 -0.84
C ASP A 238 -13.37 10.23 -1.75
N TYR A 239 -12.36 9.53 -2.26
CA TYR A 239 -11.34 10.10 -3.14
C TYR A 239 -11.41 9.53 -4.54
N LYS A 240 -11.14 10.39 -5.52
CA LYS A 240 -11.01 10.03 -6.92
C LYS A 240 -9.55 9.80 -7.27
N ILE A 241 -9.31 8.86 -8.17
CA ILE A 241 -7.97 8.55 -8.65
C ILE A 241 -8.01 8.49 -10.17
N GLU A 242 -7.06 9.18 -10.82
CA GLU A 242 -6.92 9.11 -12.27
C GLU A 242 -6.24 7.78 -12.65
N PRO A 243 -6.81 6.99 -13.59
CA PRO A 243 -6.23 5.72 -13.99
C PRO A 243 -4.91 5.90 -14.74
N LEU A 244 -3.95 5.00 -14.51
CA LEU A 244 -2.69 4.97 -15.27
C LEU A 244 -2.77 4.12 -16.53
N ILE A 245 -3.53 3.04 -16.47
CA ILE A 245 -3.74 2.11 -17.58
C ILE A 245 -5.17 2.34 -18.06
N VAL A 246 -5.28 2.94 -19.24
CA VAL A 246 -6.56 3.21 -19.92
C VAL A 246 -6.94 2.05 -20.82
N GLY A 247 -8.24 1.77 -20.95
CA GLY A 247 -8.75 0.65 -21.74
C GLY A 247 -10.19 0.31 -21.34
N GLY A 248 -10.49 -0.99 -21.21
CA GLY A 248 -11.81 -1.46 -20.77
C GLY A 248 -12.16 -1.09 -19.31
N ASN A 249 -13.38 -1.44 -18.89
CA ASN A 249 -13.94 -1.08 -17.58
C ASN A 249 -13.53 -2.01 -16.44
N GLN A 250 -12.42 -2.76 -16.58
CA GLN A 250 -11.89 -3.61 -15.50
C GLN A 250 -11.57 -2.76 -14.26
N GLU A 251 -11.66 -3.38 -13.08
CA GLU A 251 -11.40 -2.72 -11.79
C GLU A 251 -12.12 -1.36 -11.67
N SER A 252 -13.40 -1.32 -12.06
CA SER A 252 -14.25 -0.12 -12.06
C SER A 252 -13.71 1.05 -12.88
N GLY A 253 -12.93 0.77 -13.93
CA GLY A 253 -12.30 1.76 -14.80
C GLY A 253 -11.03 2.40 -14.21
N LEU A 254 -10.57 1.95 -13.04
CA LEU A 254 -9.37 2.49 -12.39
C LEU A 254 -8.08 1.80 -12.86
N ARG A 255 -8.20 0.58 -13.39
CA ARG A 255 -7.08 -0.21 -13.89
C ARG A 255 -7.55 -1.16 -14.99
N ALA A 256 -7.42 -0.73 -16.25
CA ALA A 256 -7.82 -1.53 -17.39
C ALA A 256 -6.93 -2.77 -17.63
N GLY A 257 -7.47 -3.70 -18.43
CA GLY A 257 -6.78 -4.94 -18.84
C GLY A 257 -7.28 -6.14 -18.06
N THR A 258 -7.38 -7.28 -18.75
CA THR A 258 -7.95 -8.53 -18.19
C THR A 258 -7.30 -8.89 -16.87
N GLU A 259 -8.12 -9.07 -15.84
CA GLU A 259 -7.69 -9.34 -14.50
C GLU A 259 -7.03 -10.73 -14.42
N ASN A 260 -5.94 -10.82 -13.66
CA ASN A 260 -5.26 -12.09 -13.48
C ASN A 260 -5.90 -12.90 -12.34
N THR A 261 -7.02 -13.56 -12.65
CA THR A 261 -7.84 -14.34 -11.70
C THR A 261 -7.01 -15.29 -10.85
N ALA A 262 -6.07 -16.03 -11.47
CA ALA A 262 -5.23 -16.98 -10.75
C ALA A 262 -4.34 -16.28 -9.72
N LEU A 263 -3.63 -15.22 -10.11
CA LEU A 263 -2.75 -14.49 -9.20
C LEU A 263 -3.53 -13.78 -8.10
N ILE A 264 -4.69 -13.20 -8.42
CA ILE A 264 -5.59 -12.55 -7.46
C ILE A 264 -6.06 -13.54 -6.39
N ALA A 265 -6.51 -14.73 -6.80
CA ALA A 265 -6.96 -15.77 -5.88
C ALA A 265 -5.82 -16.26 -4.97
N GLY A 266 -4.62 -16.45 -5.52
CA GLY A 266 -3.42 -16.81 -4.75
C GLY A 266 -3.00 -15.72 -3.76
N PHE A 267 -3.05 -14.46 -4.17
CA PHE A 267 -2.72 -13.32 -3.32
C PHE A 267 -3.68 -13.17 -2.14
N SER A 268 -5.00 -13.27 -2.39
CA SER A 268 -6.01 -13.21 -1.33
C SER A 268 -5.81 -14.34 -0.30
N GLU A 269 -5.57 -15.58 -0.75
CA GLU A 269 -5.31 -16.69 0.16
C GLU A 269 -4.01 -16.50 0.95
N ALA A 270 -2.94 -16.03 0.31
CA ALA A 270 -1.68 -15.71 0.99
C ALA A 270 -1.87 -14.64 2.08
N LEU A 271 -2.63 -13.58 1.80
CA LEU A 271 -2.91 -12.53 2.78
C LEU A 271 -3.75 -13.04 3.96
N LYS A 272 -4.76 -13.88 3.72
CA LYS A 272 -5.55 -14.51 4.79
C LYS A 272 -4.69 -15.38 5.69
N LEU A 273 -3.80 -16.17 5.10
CA LEU A 273 -2.87 -17.02 5.84
C LEU A 273 -1.88 -16.18 6.66
N ALA A 274 -1.32 -15.12 6.05
CA ALA A 274 -0.44 -14.18 6.73
C ALA A 274 -1.15 -13.53 7.93
N GLU A 275 -2.39 -13.06 7.77
CA GLU A 275 -3.17 -12.46 8.86
C GLU A 275 -3.50 -13.47 9.96
N LYS A 276 -3.91 -14.70 9.60
CA LYS A 276 -4.20 -15.78 10.55
C LYS A 276 -2.97 -16.18 11.37
N LEU A 277 -1.80 -16.22 10.74
CA LEU A 277 -0.56 -16.67 11.37
C LEU A 277 0.24 -15.54 12.02
N LYS A 278 -0.10 -14.28 11.76
CA LYS A 278 0.61 -13.06 12.19
C LYS A 278 1.13 -13.10 13.62
N LYS A 279 0.26 -13.36 14.60
CA LYS A 279 0.65 -13.37 16.02
C LYS A 279 1.71 -14.44 16.34
N ARG A 280 1.53 -15.65 15.80
CA ARG A 280 2.45 -16.78 15.99
C ARG A 280 3.79 -16.50 15.32
N GLU A 281 3.76 -16.05 14.07
CA GLU A 281 4.97 -15.82 13.28
C GLU A 281 5.76 -14.62 13.79
N ASN A 282 5.10 -13.53 14.21
CA ASN A 282 5.79 -12.41 14.86
C ASN A 282 6.54 -12.84 16.12
N ARG A 283 5.95 -13.69 16.97
CA ARG A 283 6.63 -14.22 18.16
C ARG A 283 7.85 -15.06 17.78
N ARG A 284 7.70 -15.96 16.82
CA ARG A 284 8.78 -16.84 16.34
C ARG A 284 9.92 -16.04 15.70
N LEU A 285 9.59 -15.12 14.79
CA LEU A 285 10.55 -14.31 14.05
C LEU A 285 11.28 -13.32 14.96
N LYS A 286 10.59 -12.72 15.94
CA LYS A 286 11.23 -11.86 16.95
C LYS A 286 12.32 -12.62 17.70
N THR A 287 12.03 -13.83 18.20
CA THR A 287 13.03 -14.66 18.88
C THR A 287 14.24 -14.96 18.00
N LEU A 288 14.02 -15.33 16.74
CA LEU A 288 15.11 -15.64 15.80
C LEU A 288 15.94 -14.41 15.44
N ARG A 289 15.28 -13.27 15.20
CA ARG A 289 15.92 -11.99 14.92
C ARG A 289 16.78 -11.53 16.08
N ASP A 290 16.23 -11.55 17.30
CA ASP A 290 16.93 -11.08 18.49
C ASP A 290 18.14 -11.98 18.79
N TYR A 291 18.01 -13.29 18.59
CA TYR A 291 19.13 -14.23 18.64
C TYR A 291 20.22 -13.88 17.61
N PHE A 292 19.82 -13.66 16.35
CA PHE A 292 20.75 -13.35 15.25
C PHE A 292 21.50 -12.04 15.51
N ILE A 293 20.78 -10.97 15.85
CA ILE A 293 21.36 -9.65 16.17
C ILE A 293 22.36 -9.78 17.33
N LYS A 294 21.96 -10.43 18.43
CA LYS A 294 22.84 -10.62 19.60
C LYS A 294 24.13 -11.36 19.24
N LYS A 295 24.05 -12.38 18.39
CA LYS A 295 25.21 -13.16 17.96
C LYS A 295 26.12 -12.35 17.04
N VAL A 296 25.57 -11.64 16.05
CA VAL A 296 26.33 -10.80 15.12
C VAL A 296 27.09 -9.71 15.88
N LEU A 297 26.40 -8.95 16.75
CA LEU A 297 27.02 -7.87 17.52
C LEU A 297 28.10 -8.36 18.48
N LYS A 298 27.98 -9.59 18.99
CA LYS A 298 29.00 -10.19 19.85
C LYS A 298 30.22 -10.71 19.08
N ILE A 299 29.99 -11.33 17.92
CA ILE A 299 31.02 -12.08 17.17
C ILE A 299 31.82 -11.17 16.24
N ILE A 300 31.19 -10.14 15.66
CA ILE A 300 31.79 -9.31 14.62
C ILE A 300 32.11 -7.92 15.21
N PRO A 301 33.39 -7.62 15.51
CA PRO A 301 33.79 -6.30 16.01
C PRO A 301 33.42 -5.19 15.02
N GLY A 302 33.03 -4.02 15.54
CA GLY A 302 32.64 -2.87 14.72
C GLY A 302 31.25 -2.96 14.08
N SER A 303 30.55 -4.10 14.20
CA SER A 303 29.17 -4.22 13.73
C SER A 303 28.22 -3.36 14.57
N ARG A 304 27.18 -2.81 13.91
CA ARG A 304 26.16 -1.97 14.53
C ARG A 304 24.78 -2.33 13.97
N LEU A 305 23.75 -2.20 14.80
CA LEU A 305 22.37 -2.28 14.34
C LEU A 305 21.93 -0.90 13.84
N ASN A 306 21.36 -0.85 12.63
CA ASN A 306 20.72 0.35 12.09
C ASN A 306 19.19 0.21 12.22
N GLY A 307 18.51 1.26 12.67
CA GLY A 307 17.08 1.22 13.00
C GLY A 307 16.77 0.79 14.44
N HIS A 308 15.53 0.38 14.69
CA HIS A 308 15.05 -0.05 16.01
C HIS A 308 14.39 -1.44 15.97
N THR A 309 14.34 -2.12 17.12
CA THR A 309 13.86 -3.51 17.27
C THR A 309 12.41 -3.63 17.72
#